data_AF-A0A4S4KIW4-F1
#
_entry.id   AF-A0A4S4KIW4-F1
#
_cell.length_a   1.000
_cell.length_b   1.000
_cell.length_c   1.000
_cell.angle_alpha   90.00
_cell.angle_beta   90.00
_cell.angle_gamma   90.00
#
_symmetry.space_group_name_H-M   'P 1'
#
loop_
_entity.id
_entity.type
_entity.pdbx_description
1 polymer ?
#
loop_
_entity_poly.entity_id
_entity_poly.type
_entity_poly.pdbx_seq_one_letter_code
_entity_poly.pdbx_strand_id
1 'polypeptide(L)'
;MARPDASQWKLAEIAEIEAFVKAKLFVEVKKPDSRRLVDCKWVYTIKRGPNGEILKYKARLVARRFTQIEGIDYNETFAPVSKFTSIRSLLALTAHHDLEIHQMDVKSAFLNGDLNEEIYMQCPPGFEAKDGKVWKLNKSLYGLRQTSRKWYKRVCAEFKAMGFTRSDYDHAIFFKLEDGHLLIAAVYVDDMLLVSDHTPVIQKLKSDLSTRFEMTDLGEAHWILNMEIVRNRPRHTLTLT
;
A
#
# COMPACT_ATOMS: atom_id res chain seq x y z
N MET A 1 -0.86 12.99 34.46
CA MET A 1 -0.90 14.16 33.55
C MET A 1 -1.02 13.64 32.13
N ALA A 2 -2.04 14.08 31.39
CA ALA A 2 -2.12 13.80 29.95
C ALA A 2 -0.97 14.54 29.24
N ARG A 3 -0.39 13.93 28.19
CA ARG A 3 0.68 14.58 27.43
C ARG A 3 0.15 15.88 26.76
N PRO A 4 0.99 16.92 26.58
CA PRO A 4 0.56 18.17 25.96
C PRO A 4 0.02 18.03 24.54
N ASP A 5 0.41 16.96 23.84
CA ASP A 5 0.05 16.65 22.45
C ASP A 5 -1.10 15.63 22.34
N ALA A 6 -1.80 15.33 23.44
CA ALA A 6 -2.84 14.28 23.47
C ALA A 6 -4.01 14.56 22.51
N SER A 7 -4.42 15.83 22.34
CA SER A 7 -5.51 16.18 21.43
C SER A 7 -5.14 15.94 19.96
N GLN A 8 -3.89 16.19 19.58
CA GLN A 8 -3.38 15.95 18.24
C GLN A 8 -3.35 14.45 17.92
N TRP A 9 -2.98 13.61 18.90
CA TRP A 9 -3.06 12.16 18.75
C TRP A 9 -4.50 11.66 18.60
N LYS A 10 -5.45 12.20 19.39
CA LYS A 10 -6.86 11.82 19.27
C LYS A 10 -7.45 12.20 17.92
N LEU A 11 -7.11 13.38 17.39
CA LEU A 11 -7.50 13.78 16.03
C LEU A 11 -6.93 12.84 14.97
N ALA A 12 -5.68 12.39 15.13
CA ALA A 12 -5.07 11.42 14.23
C ALA A 12 -5.75 10.04 14.29
N GLU A 13 -6.18 9.60 15.47
CA GLU A 13 -6.97 8.36 15.62
C GLU A 13 -8.34 8.49 14.94
N ILE A 14 -9.06 9.59 15.16
CA ILE A 14 -10.37 9.83 14.54
C ILE A 14 -10.25 9.80 13.01
N ALA A 15 -9.26 10.49 12.45
CA ALA A 15 -9.03 10.50 11.01
C ALA A 15 -8.76 9.10 10.42
N GLU A 16 -8.05 8.23 11.17
CA GLU A 16 -7.81 6.84 10.75
C GLU A 16 -9.11 6.01 10.79
N ILE A 17 -9.93 6.15 11.84
CA ILE A 17 -11.23 5.47 11.94
C ILE A 17 -12.19 5.94 10.84
N GLU A 18 -12.23 7.24 10.55
CA GLU A 18 -13.01 7.80 9.44
C GLU A 18 -12.59 7.21 8.09
N ALA A 19 -11.28 7.02 7.87
CA ALA A 19 -10.77 6.36 6.68
C ALA A 19 -11.25 4.90 6.59
N PHE A 20 -11.31 4.17 7.71
CA PHE A 20 -11.85 2.81 7.75
C PHE A 20 -13.35 2.76 7.43
N VAL A 21 -14.13 3.70 7.95
CA VAL A 21 -15.56 3.82 7.66
C VAL A 21 -15.77 4.13 6.17
N LYS A 22 -15.05 5.10 5.61
CA LYS A 22 -15.09 5.43 4.17
C LYS A 22 -14.72 4.23 3.30
N ALA A 23 -13.72 3.46 3.71
CA ALA A 23 -13.26 2.27 3.00
C ALA A 23 -14.18 1.05 3.20
N LYS A 24 -15.22 1.14 4.04
CA LYS A 24 -16.08 0.02 4.49
C LYS A 24 -15.27 -1.16 5.05
N LEU A 25 -14.19 -0.86 5.76
CA LEU A 25 -13.20 -1.83 6.21
C LEU A 25 -13.78 -2.84 7.20
N PHE A 26 -14.75 -2.43 8.03
CA PHE A 26 -15.38 -3.29 9.02
C PHE A 26 -16.88 -3.04 9.10
N VAL A 27 -17.58 -3.97 9.77
CA VAL A 27 -18.93 -3.79 10.28
C VAL A 27 -18.97 -4.19 11.75
N GLU A 28 -19.79 -3.49 12.54
CA GLU A 28 -20.01 -3.86 13.94
C GLU A 28 -21.04 -4.99 14.05
N VAL A 29 -20.67 -6.06 14.77
CA VAL A 29 -21.51 -7.24 14.96
C VAL A 29 -21.45 -7.71 16.40
N LYS A 30 -22.45 -8.50 16.82
CA LYS A 30 -22.35 -9.21 18.10
C LYS A 30 -21.18 -10.20 18.05
N LYS A 31 -20.45 -10.32 19.15
CA LYS A 31 -19.35 -11.28 19.26
C LYS A 31 -19.87 -12.70 19.00
N PRO A 32 -19.28 -13.47 18.07
CA PRO A 32 -19.64 -14.88 17.89
C PRO A 32 -19.09 -15.71 19.05
N ASP A 33 -19.87 -16.67 19.55
CA ASP A 33 -19.47 -17.53 20.68
C ASP A 33 -18.26 -18.42 20.35
N SER A 34 -18.12 -18.84 19.09
CA SER A 34 -17.11 -19.81 18.62
C SER A 34 -15.87 -19.17 18.00
N ARG A 35 -15.74 -17.84 17.99
CA ARG A 35 -14.63 -17.15 17.32
C ARG A 35 -13.76 -16.39 18.31
N ARG A 36 -12.44 -16.58 18.17
CA ARG A 36 -11.45 -15.78 18.89
C ARG A 36 -11.37 -14.40 18.24
N LEU A 37 -11.25 -13.38 19.08
CA LEU A 37 -11.03 -12.02 18.61
C LEU A 37 -9.54 -11.75 18.41
N VAL A 38 -9.22 -11.15 17.28
CA VAL A 38 -7.93 -10.53 17.03
C VAL A 38 -7.81 -9.27 17.87
N ASP A 39 -6.70 -9.13 18.57
CA ASP A 39 -6.39 -7.93 19.35
C ASP A 39 -5.79 -6.85 18.43
N CYS A 40 -5.84 -5.58 18.84
CA CYS A 40 -5.30 -4.46 18.08
C CYS A 40 -4.47 -3.50 18.96
N LYS A 41 -3.78 -2.56 18.33
CA LYS A 41 -3.10 -1.47 19.03
C LYS A 41 -2.93 -0.27 18.13
N TRP A 42 -2.87 0.90 18.75
CA TRP A 42 -2.43 2.12 18.09
C TRP A 42 -0.90 2.15 17.96
N VAL A 43 -0.42 2.54 16.78
CA VAL A 43 0.98 2.88 16.51
C VAL A 43 1.04 4.35 16.15
N TYR A 44 1.80 5.11 16.95
CA TYR A 44 1.92 6.55 16.83
C TYR A 44 3.26 6.93 16.20
N THR A 45 3.23 7.88 15.27
CA THR A 45 4.43 8.38 14.59
C THR A 45 4.30 9.88 14.35
N ILE A 46 5.32 10.64 14.73
CA ILE A 46 5.43 12.05 14.36
C ILE A 46 6.18 12.12 13.03
N LYS A 47 5.56 12.70 12.01
CA LYS A 47 6.23 13.05 10.76
C LYS A 47 6.86 14.42 10.92
N ARG A 48 8.18 14.47 10.76
CA ARG A 48 8.97 15.70 10.83
C ARG A 48 9.45 16.11 9.45
N GLY A 49 9.59 17.41 9.24
CA GLY A 49 10.18 17.95 8.02
C GLY A 49 11.70 17.99 8.10
N PRO A 50 12.37 18.44 7.03
CA PRO A 50 13.82 18.51 6.97
C PRO A 50 14.43 19.37 8.08
N ASN A 51 13.71 20.38 8.58
CA ASN A 51 14.17 21.28 9.63
C ASN A 51 13.76 20.81 11.04
N GLY A 52 13.22 19.59 11.15
CA GLY A 52 12.79 18.98 12.42
C GLY A 52 11.41 19.44 12.91
N GLU A 53 10.75 20.33 12.18
CA GLU A 53 9.39 20.80 12.46
C GLU A 53 8.38 19.66 12.38
N ILE A 54 7.35 19.69 13.23
CA ILE A 54 6.30 18.68 13.21
C ILE A 54 5.36 18.98 12.06
N LEU A 55 5.40 18.13 11.03
CA LEU A 55 4.49 18.22 9.88
C LEU A 55 3.15 17.57 10.19
N LYS A 56 3.16 16.43 10.88
CA LYS A 56 1.92 15.66 11.12
C LYS A 56 2.06 14.66 12.26
N TYR A 57 0.99 14.56 13.06
CA TYR A 57 0.75 13.42 13.95
C TYR A 57 0.05 12.31 13.17
N LYS A 58 0.59 11.09 13.21
CA LYS A 58 0.04 9.93 12.51
C LYS A 58 -0.24 8.80 13.50
N ALA A 59 -1.49 8.40 13.60
CA ALA A 59 -1.91 7.20 14.32
C ALA A 59 -2.31 6.14 13.29
N ARG A 60 -1.93 4.87 13.52
CA ARG A 60 -2.40 3.73 12.73
C ARG A 60 -2.92 2.66 13.66
N LEU A 61 -4.08 2.10 13.35
CA LEU A 61 -4.58 0.94 14.04
C LEU A 61 -4.00 -0.33 13.41
N VAL A 62 -3.36 -1.15 14.23
CA VAL A 62 -2.66 -2.35 13.77
C VAL A 62 -3.21 -3.57 14.50
N ALA A 63 -3.66 -4.56 13.74
CA ALA A 63 -4.02 -5.87 14.25
C ALA A 63 -2.78 -6.62 14.78
N ARG A 64 -2.95 -7.37 15.86
CA ARG A 64 -1.89 -8.16 16.49
C ARG A 64 -1.88 -9.58 15.93
N ARG A 65 -1.16 -9.80 14.83
CA ARG A 65 -0.99 -11.10 14.12
C ARG A 65 -0.72 -12.34 14.98
N PHE A 66 -0.11 -12.20 16.15
CA PHE A 66 0.19 -13.36 17.01
C PHE A 66 -1.07 -14.01 17.59
N THR A 67 -2.21 -13.33 17.50
CA THR A 67 -3.52 -13.87 17.89
C THR A 67 -4.22 -14.67 16.78
N GLN A 68 -3.70 -14.63 15.55
CA GLN A 68 -4.28 -15.35 14.40
C GLN A 68 -3.80 -16.79 14.30
N ILE A 69 -4.70 -17.69 13.89
CA ILE A 69 -4.49 -19.14 13.74
C ILE A 69 -4.53 -19.52 12.25
N GLU A 70 -3.53 -20.26 11.78
CA GLU A 70 -3.47 -20.80 10.42
C GLU A 70 -4.57 -21.84 10.20
N GLY A 71 -5.18 -21.88 9.02
CA GLY A 71 -6.33 -22.74 8.72
C GLY A 71 -7.68 -22.19 9.21
N ILE A 72 -7.68 -21.14 10.05
CA ILE A 72 -8.88 -20.48 10.57
C ILE A 72 -8.94 -19.02 10.11
N ASP A 73 -7.93 -18.23 10.48
CA ASP A 73 -7.89 -16.78 10.24
C ASP A 73 -7.11 -16.42 8.96
N TYR A 74 -6.26 -17.34 8.48
CA TYR A 74 -5.49 -17.23 7.24
C TYR A 74 -4.99 -18.60 6.78
N ASN A 75 -4.74 -18.74 5.48
CA ASN A 75 -4.16 -19.95 4.88
C ASN A 75 -2.81 -19.69 4.19
N GLU A 76 -2.66 -18.54 3.54
CA GLU A 76 -1.42 -18.16 2.85
C GLU A 76 -1.12 -16.68 3.09
N THR A 77 0.17 -16.36 3.21
CA THR A 77 0.64 -15.02 3.60
C THR A 77 1.61 -14.40 2.61
N PHE A 78 2.25 -15.22 1.78
CA PHE A 78 3.28 -14.77 0.85
C PHE A 78 2.72 -13.79 -0.19
N ALA A 79 3.43 -12.67 -0.36
CA ALA A 79 3.16 -11.62 -1.32
C ALA A 79 4.47 -11.22 -2.00
N PRO A 80 4.58 -11.33 -3.33
CA PRO A 80 5.72 -10.80 -4.07
C PRO A 80 5.85 -9.28 -3.91
N VAL A 81 7.09 -8.82 -3.85
CA VAL A 81 7.49 -7.41 -3.99
C VAL A 81 8.59 -7.35 -5.04
N SER A 82 8.71 -6.22 -5.73
CA SER A 82 9.74 -6.06 -6.76
C SER A 82 11.11 -6.32 -6.18
N LYS A 83 11.85 -7.26 -6.77
CA LYS A 83 13.22 -7.58 -6.36
C LYS A 83 14.10 -6.39 -6.69
N PHE A 84 15.07 -6.15 -5.83
CA PHE A 84 16.00 -5.05 -6.03
C PHE A 84 16.83 -5.21 -7.31
N THR A 85 17.15 -6.45 -7.70
CA THR A 85 17.78 -6.75 -8.99
C THR A 85 16.91 -6.29 -10.16
N SER A 86 15.61 -6.52 -10.10
CA SER A 86 14.69 -6.14 -11.17
C SER A 86 14.50 -4.63 -11.25
N ILE A 87 14.43 -3.94 -10.10
CA ILE A 87 14.43 -2.46 -10.05
C ILE A 87 15.71 -1.91 -10.67
N ARG A 88 16.89 -2.43 -10.30
CA ARG A 88 18.17 -2.01 -10.89
C ARG A 88 18.23 -2.28 -12.39
N SER A 89 17.75 -3.43 -12.86
CA SER A 89 17.65 -3.74 -14.28
C SER A 89 16.72 -2.79 -15.01
N LEU A 90 15.57 -2.45 -14.41
CA LEU A 90 14.63 -1.48 -14.97
C LEU A 90 15.26 -0.10 -15.10
N LEU A 91 15.95 0.38 -14.05
CA LEU A 91 16.68 1.65 -14.08
C LEU A 91 17.79 1.63 -15.14
N ALA A 92 18.53 0.52 -15.27
CA ALA A 92 19.57 0.39 -16.30
C ALA A 92 18.96 0.47 -17.72
N LEU A 93 17.82 -0.19 -17.96
CA LEU A 93 17.10 -0.10 -19.22
C LEU A 93 16.59 1.32 -19.49
N THR A 94 16.02 1.96 -18.48
CA THR A 94 15.57 3.37 -18.55
C THR A 94 16.72 4.29 -18.95
N ALA A 95 17.89 4.14 -18.34
CA ALA A 95 19.05 4.95 -18.67
C ALA A 95 19.57 4.67 -20.09
N HIS A 96 19.67 3.39 -20.47
CA HIS A 96 20.22 2.97 -21.76
C HIS A 96 19.35 3.39 -22.95
N HIS A 97 18.03 3.26 -22.83
CA HIS A 97 17.08 3.59 -23.90
C HIS A 97 16.45 4.98 -23.76
N ASP A 98 16.91 5.78 -22.79
CA ASP A 98 16.35 7.09 -22.43
C ASP A 98 14.82 7.08 -22.19
N LEU A 99 14.31 6.01 -21.56
CA LEU A 99 12.88 5.87 -21.28
C LEU A 99 12.41 6.89 -20.23
N GLU A 100 11.12 7.16 -20.21
CA GLU A 100 10.50 7.91 -19.11
C GLU A 100 10.26 7.00 -17.91
N ILE A 101 10.48 7.53 -16.71
CA ILE A 101 10.23 6.84 -15.44
C ILE A 101 9.52 7.76 -14.46
N HIS A 102 8.32 7.35 -14.08
CA HIS A 102 7.48 8.08 -13.14
C HIS A 102 7.19 7.22 -11.91
N GLN A 103 6.81 7.89 -10.81
CA GLN A 103 6.45 7.23 -9.58
C GLN A 103 5.05 7.61 -9.14
N MET A 104 4.29 6.62 -8.65
CA MET A 104 3.05 6.84 -7.93
C MET A 104 3.07 6.10 -6.60
N ASP A 105 2.39 6.67 -5.60
CA ASP A 105 2.20 6.07 -4.28
C ASP A 105 0.71 5.77 -4.06
N VAL A 106 0.40 4.55 -3.62
CA VAL A 106 -0.94 4.15 -3.23
C VAL A 106 -1.18 4.48 -1.77
N LYS A 107 -2.14 5.38 -1.50
CA LYS A 107 -2.51 5.65 -0.11
C LYS A 107 -3.16 4.42 0.52
N SER A 108 -2.67 4.08 1.70
CA SER A 108 -3.24 3.02 2.53
C SER A 108 -3.35 1.68 1.77
N ALA A 109 -2.33 1.31 0.99
CA ALA A 109 -2.28 0.09 0.16
C ALA A 109 -2.87 -1.16 0.85
N PHE A 110 -2.51 -1.37 2.11
CA PHE A 110 -2.97 -2.52 2.90
C PHE A 110 -4.47 -2.53 3.24
N LEU A 111 -5.18 -1.41 3.11
CA LEU A 111 -6.62 -1.31 3.34
C LEU A 111 -7.45 -1.60 2.08
N ASN A 112 -6.80 -1.77 0.93
CA ASN A 112 -7.47 -2.02 -0.35
C ASN A 112 -7.63 -3.52 -0.68
N GLY A 113 -7.11 -4.42 0.16
CA GLY A 113 -7.25 -5.86 -0.02
C GLY A 113 -8.53 -6.39 0.58
N ASP A 114 -9.35 -7.11 -0.18
CA ASP A 114 -10.55 -7.77 0.34
C ASP A 114 -10.19 -9.02 1.17
N LEU A 115 -10.88 -9.22 2.29
CA LEU A 115 -10.75 -10.43 3.09
C LEU A 115 -11.79 -11.46 2.65
N ASN A 116 -11.34 -12.71 2.47
CA ASN A 116 -12.24 -13.83 2.24
C ASN A 116 -12.49 -14.58 3.56
N GLU A 117 -11.57 -14.43 4.51
CA GLU A 117 -11.61 -15.05 5.82
C GLU A 117 -12.47 -14.22 6.77
N GLU A 118 -13.22 -14.88 7.65
CA GLU A 118 -14.01 -14.20 8.67
C GLU A 118 -13.13 -13.84 9.86
N ILE A 119 -12.66 -12.60 9.89
CA ILE A 119 -11.83 -12.09 10.98
C ILE A 119 -12.65 -11.17 11.86
N TYR A 120 -12.71 -11.51 13.14
CA TYR A 120 -13.33 -10.69 14.18
C TYR A 120 -12.23 -10.05 15.02
N MET A 121 -12.30 -8.74 15.22
CA MET A 121 -11.32 -7.96 15.95
C MET A 121 -11.99 -7.23 17.11
N GLN A 122 -11.28 -7.08 18.22
CA GLN A 122 -11.70 -6.18 19.29
C GLN A 122 -11.80 -4.75 18.75
N CYS A 123 -12.79 -4.01 19.23
CA CYS A 123 -12.89 -2.59 18.94
C CYS A 123 -11.62 -1.86 19.46
N PRO A 124 -11.14 -0.84 18.74
CA PRO A 124 -9.94 -0.11 19.15
C PRO A 124 -10.14 0.53 20.53
N PRO A 125 -9.08 0.62 21.35
CA PRO A 125 -9.13 1.37 22.60
C PRO A 125 -9.58 2.81 22.37
N GLY A 126 -10.56 3.27 23.14
CA GLY A 126 -11.16 4.61 23.03
C GLY A 126 -12.16 4.79 21.89
N PHE A 127 -12.58 3.69 21.26
CA PHE A 127 -13.59 3.59 20.20
C PHE A 127 -14.44 2.32 20.38
N GLU A 128 -14.74 1.96 21.62
CA GLU A 128 -15.51 0.77 21.96
C GLU A 128 -16.95 0.89 21.45
N ALA A 129 -17.44 -0.17 20.81
CA ALA A 129 -18.83 -0.22 20.39
C ALA A 129 -19.77 -0.40 21.59
N LYS A 130 -20.99 0.14 21.47
CA LYS A 130 -22.05 -0.09 22.45
C LYS A 130 -22.44 -1.57 22.49
N ASP A 131 -22.88 -2.04 23.65
CA ASP A 131 -23.40 -3.39 23.88
C ASP A 131 -22.40 -4.54 23.61
N GLY A 132 -21.09 -4.26 23.75
CA GLY A 132 -20.05 -5.29 23.62
C GLY A 132 -19.88 -5.84 22.20
N LYS A 133 -20.31 -5.08 21.18
CA LYS A 133 -20.07 -5.44 19.78
C LYS A 133 -18.57 -5.43 19.45
N VAL A 134 -18.25 -6.17 18.41
CA VAL A 134 -16.89 -6.34 17.88
C VAL A 134 -16.87 -5.99 16.39
N TRP A 135 -15.69 -5.80 15.83
CA TRP A 135 -15.54 -5.53 14.41
C TRP A 135 -15.39 -6.83 13.63
N LYS A 136 -16.24 -7.07 12.64
CA LYS A 136 -15.96 -8.04 11.58
C LYS A 136 -15.26 -7.29 10.44
N LEU A 137 -14.03 -7.69 10.13
CA LEU A 137 -13.23 -7.05 9.08
C LEU A 137 -13.67 -7.56 7.70
N ASN A 138 -14.03 -6.63 6.80
CA ASN A 138 -14.32 -6.90 5.40
C ASN A 138 -13.07 -6.75 4.52
N LYS A 139 -12.13 -5.89 4.94
CA LYS A 139 -10.88 -5.61 4.24
C LYS A 139 -9.69 -5.83 5.15
N SER A 140 -8.53 -6.08 4.55
CA SER A 140 -7.30 -6.31 5.29
C SER A 140 -6.90 -5.06 6.07
N LEU A 141 -6.39 -5.28 7.28
CA LEU A 141 -5.87 -4.24 8.15
C LEU A 141 -4.36 -4.41 8.31
N TYR A 142 -3.66 -3.32 8.64
CA TYR A 142 -2.26 -3.39 9.06
C TYR A 142 -2.06 -4.48 10.13
N GLY A 143 -1.00 -5.26 9.99
CA GLY A 143 -0.60 -6.23 11.00
C GLY A 143 -1.35 -7.56 10.98
N LEU A 144 -2.34 -7.79 10.11
CA LEU A 144 -2.78 -9.16 9.82
C LEU A 144 -1.72 -9.89 8.98
N ARG A 145 -1.66 -11.22 9.10
CA ARG A 145 -0.66 -12.06 8.44
C ARG A 145 -0.79 -12.08 6.91
N GLN A 146 -2.01 -12.01 6.39
CA GLN A 146 -2.31 -12.10 4.96
C GLN A 146 -2.37 -10.74 4.25
N THR A 147 -2.24 -9.62 4.96
CA THR A 147 -2.52 -8.28 4.43
C THR A 147 -1.75 -7.96 3.16
N SER A 148 -0.44 -8.20 3.15
CA SER A 148 0.39 -7.97 1.96
C SER A 148 -0.08 -8.80 0.76
N ARG A 149 -0.53 -10.04 1.00
CA ARG A 149 -1.02 -10.94 -0.05
C ARG A 149 -2.36 -10.48 -0.60
N LYS A 150 -3.28 -10.02 0.26
CA LYS A 150 -4.58 -9.50 -0.19
C LYS A 150 -4.39 -8.26 -1.06
N TRP A 151 -3.52 -7.35 -0.63
CA TRP A 151 -3.12 -6.20 -1.44
C TRP A 151 -2.53 -6.64 -2.80
N TYR A 152 -1.55 -7.54 -2.80
CA TYR A 152 -0.94 -8.02 -4.03
C TYR A 152 -1.95 -8.67 -4.99
N LYS A 153 -2.89 -9.48 -4.48
CA LYS A 153 -3.96 -10.06 -5.30
C LYS A 153 -4.88 -8.99 -5.92
N ARG A 154 -5.21 -7.95 -5.16
CA ARG A 154 -5.99 -6.80 -5.65
C ARG A 154 -5.25 -6.10 -6.79
N VAL A 155 -3.96 -5.80 -6.61
CA VAL A 155 -3.09 -5.23 -7.65
C VAL A 155 -3.09 -6.09 -8.90
N CYS A 156 -2.84 -7.41 -8.77
CA CYS A 156 -2.83 -8.32 -9.91
C CYS A 156 -4.16 -8.32 -10.67
N ALA A 157 -5.29 -8.30 -9.97
CA ALA A 157 -6.61 -8.27 -10.59
C ALA A 157 -6.82 -6.98 -11.40
N GLU A 158 -6.42 -5.83 -10.85
CA GLU A 158 -6.55 -4.53 -11.53
C GLU A 158 -5.60 -4.41 -12.73
N PHE A 159 -4.34 -4.80 -12.58
CA PHE A 159 -3.40 -4.81 -13.71
C PHE A 159 -3.86 -5.74 -14.82
N LYS A 160 -4.36 -6.94 -14.48
CA LYS A 160 -4.95 -7.86 -15.47
C LYS A 160 -6.17 -7.24 -16.16
N ALA A 161 -7.05 -6.56 -15.42
CA ALA A 161 -8.21 -5.88 -15.99
C ALA A 161 -7.81 -4.72 -16.93
N MET A 162 -6.67 -4.08 -16.68
CA MET A 162 -6.05 -3.06 -17.57
C MET A 162 -5.24 -3.65 -18.74
N GLY A 163 -5.27 -4.98 -18.93
CA GLY A 163 -4.59 -5.66 -20.03
C GLY A 163 -3.10 -5.94 -19.81
N PHE A 164 -2.59 -5.80 -18.59
CA PHE A 164 -1.19 -6.12 -18.29
C PHE A 164 -0.96 -7.62 -18.14
N THR A 165 0.23 -8.03 -18.56
CA THR A 165 0.80 -9.33 -18.29
C THR A 165 1.77 -9.22 -17.10
N ARG A 166 1.69 -10.16 -16.16
CA ARG A 166 2.62 -10.25 -15.05
C ARG A 166 3.87 -11.02 -15.49
N SER A 167 5.06 -10.55 -15.10
CA SER A 167 6.31 -11.26 -15.36
C SER A 167 6.44 -12.53 -14.52
N ASP A 168 7.00 -13.59 -15.13
CA ASP A 168 7.32 -14.85 -14.46
C ASP A 168 8.69 -14.82 -13.76
N TYR A 169 9.56 -13.86 -14.10
CA TYR A 169 10.86 -13.68 -13.46
C TYR A 169 10.79 -12.85 -12.18
N ASP A 170 9.89 -11.86 -12.18
CA ASP A 170 9.54 -11.06 -11.02
C ASP A 170 8.03 -10.80 -11.00
N HIS A 171 7.36 -11.45 -10.06
CA HIS A 171 5.90 -11.44 -9.96
C HIS A 171 5.32 -10.07 -9.56
N ALA A 172 6.15 -9.09 -9.19
CA ALA A 172 5.73 -7.73 -8.93
C ALA A 172 5.98 -6.76 -10.09
N ILE A 173 6.46 -7.29 -11.24
CA ILE A 173 6.57 -6.55 -12.49
C ILE A 173 5.42 -6.93 -13.42
N PHE A 174 4.81 -5.91 -14.00
CA PHE A 174 3.74 -6.00 -14.97
C PHE A 174 4.15 -5.25 -16.23
N PHE A 175 3.77 -5.74 -17.40
CA PHE A 175 4.07 -5.07 -18.66
C PHE A 175 2.94 -5.26 -19.67
N LYS A 176 2.82 -4.32 -20.60
CA LYS A 176 1.99 -4.44 -21.81
C LYS A 176 2.54 -3.58 -22.93
N LEU A 177 2.04 -3.83 -24.14
CA LEU A 177 2.15 -2.89 -25.24
C LEU A 177 0.84 -2.10 -25.32
N GLU A 178 0.92 -0.79 -25.21
CA GLU A 178 -0.21 0.13 -25.35
C GLU A 178 0.06 1.01 -26.58
N ASP A 179 -0.79 0.93 -27.61
CA ASP A 179 -0.62 1.67 -28.87
C ASP A 179 0.78 1.48 -29.51
N GLY A 180 1.38 0.30 -29.34
CA GLY A 180 2.71 -0.03 -29.85
C GLY A 180 3.87 0.38 -28.91
N HIS A 181 3.59 1.08 -27.83
CA HIS A 181 4.58 1.53 -26.85
C HIS A 181 4.68 0.58 -25.66
N LEU A 182 5.90 0.34 -25.19
CA LEU A 182 6.14 -0.53 -24.05
C LEU A 182 5.78 0.20 -22.77
N LEU A 183 4.95 -0.41 -21.94
CA LEU A 183 4.61 0.11 -20.62
C LEU A 183 4.91 -0.94 -19.57
N ILE A 184 5.80 -0.62 -18.65
CA ILE A 184 6.21 -1.46 -17.53
C ILE A 184 5.79 -0.79 -16.23
N ALA A 185 5.21 -1.57 -15.32
CA ALA A 185 4.94 -1.16 -13.95
C ALA A 185 5.64 -2.11 -12.98
N ALA A 186 6.51 -1.57 -12.12
CA ALA A 186 7.12 -2.31 -11.03
C ALA A 186 6.48 -1.87 -9.71
N VAL A 187 5.89 -2.83 -8.98
CA VAL A 187 5.16 -2.57 -7.73
C VAL A 187 6.03 -2.97 -6.54
N TYR A 188 6.18 -2.06 -5.58
CA TYR A 188 6.82 -2.31 -4.31
C TYR A 188 5.92 -1.84 -3.18
N VAL A 189 5.07 -2.74 -2.68
CA VAL A 189 4.09 -2.44 -1.64
C VAL A 189 3.19 -1.26 -2.05
N ASP A 190 3.40 -0.06 -1.52
CA ASP A 190 2.69 1.18 -1.79
C ASP A 190 3.26 1.98 -2.97
N ASP A 191 4.55 1.82 -3.27
CA ASP A 191 5.21 2.46 -4.41
C ASP A 191 4.98 1.72 -5.74
N MET A 192 4.79 2.49 -6.81
CA MET A 192 4.73 1.99 -8.19
C MET A 192 5.65 2.82 -9.10
N LEU A 193 6.63 2.17 -9.71
CA LEU A 193 7.42 2.76 -10.79
C LEU A 193 6.78 2.44 -12.14
N LEU A 194 6.55 3.47 -12.95
CA LEU A 194 5.93 3.39 -14.27
C LEU A 194 6.97 3.79 -15.32
N VAL A 195 7.27 2.90 -16.25
CA VAL A 195 8.31 3.09 -17.27
C VAL A 195 7.74 2.89 -18.66
N SER A 196 8.06 3.82 -19.57
CA SER A 196 7.68 3.70 -20.97
C SER A 196 8.58 4.55 -21.86
N ASP A 197 8.63 4.21 -23.14
CA ASP A 197 9.18 5.04 -24.21
C ASP A 197 8.27 6.22 -24.60
N HIS A 198 7.04 6.29 -24.06
CA HIS A 198 6.07 7.32 -24.44
C HIS A 198 5.30 7.87 -23.23
N THR A 199 5.48 9.15 -22.91
CA THR A 199 4.85 9.79 -21.74
C THR A 199 3.31 9.71 -21.73
N PRO A 200 2.58 9.89 -22.85
CA PRO A 200 1.12 9.80 -22.87
C PRO A 200 0.56 8.47 -22.34
N VAL A 201 1.22 7.33 -22.59
CA VAL A 201 0.74 6.04 -22.07
C VAL A 201 0.97 5.92 -20.55
N ILE A 202 2.01 6.56 -20.01
CA ILE A 202 2.20 6.69 -18.56
C ILE A 202 1.07 7.54 -17.96
N GLN A 203 0.73 8.67 -18.57
CA GLN A 203 -0.32 9.56 -18.05
C GLN A 203 -1.70 8.90 -18.07
N LYS A 204 -1.99 8.12 -19.11
CA LYS A 204 -3.19 7.26 -19.17
C LYS A 204 -3.21 6.27 -18.01
N LEU A 205 -2.11 5.55 -17.79
CA LEU A 205 -2.01 4.60 -16.67
C LEU A 205 -2.17 5.28 -15.30
N LYS A 206 -1.58 6.47 -15.11
CA LYS A 206 -1.74 7.24 -13.87
C LYS A 206 -3.20 7.58 -13.59
N SER A 207 -3.92 7.98 -14.64
CA SER A 207 -5.36 8.25 -14.56
C SER A 207 -6.14 6.96 -14.23
N ASP A 208 -5.85 5.86 -14.94
CA ASP A 208 -6.49 4.56 -14.70
C ASP A 208 -6.26 4.04 -13.27
N LEU A 209 -5.06 4.17 -12.74
CA LEU A 209 -4.75 3.81 -11.34
C LEU A 209 -5.50 4.70 -10.35
N SER A 210 -5.59 6.00 -10.63
CA SER A 210 -6.30 6.96 -9.78
C SER A 210 -7.81 6.77 -9.74
N THR A 211 -8.40 6.11 -10.76
CA THR A 211 -9.81 5.70 -10.71
C THR A 211 -10.05 4.47 -9.82
N ARG A 212 -9.02 3.66 -9.59
CA ARG A 212 -9.12 2.37 -8.87
C ARG A 212 -8.69 2.47 -7.41
N PHE A 213 -7.72 3.35 -7.15
CA PHE A 213 -7.11 3.54 -5.85
C PHE A 213 -6.95 5.02 -5.56
N GLU A 214 -6.90 5.37 -4.26
CA GLU A 214 -6.48 6.71 -3.88
C GLU A 214 -4.96 6.83 -4.07
N MET A 215 -4.55 7.52 -5.13
CA MET A 215 -3.14 7.66 -5.53
C MET A 215 -2.58 9.03 -5.16
N THR A 216 -1.27 9.08 -4.98
CA THR A 216 -0.46 10.30 -5.03
C THR A 216 0.47 10.19 -6.24
N ASP A 217 0.40 11.14 -7.17
CA ASP A 217 1.37 11.23 -8.26
C ASP A 217 2.62 11.97 -7.77
N LEU A 218 3.77 11.31 -7.83
CA LEU A 218 5.06 11.85 -7.41
C LEU A 218 5.88 12.41 -8.58
N GLY A 219 5.34 12.39 -9.79
CA GLY A 219 6.01 12.93 -10.97
C GLY A 219 7.08 11.99 -11.51
N GLU A 220 8.20 12.54 -11.95
CA GLU A 220 9.39 11.76 -12.32
C GLU A 220 9.96 11.06 -11.08
N ALA A 221 10.50 9.85 -11.27
CA ALA A 221 11.04 9.09 -10.15
C ALA A 221 12.33 9.73 -9.62
N HIS A 222 12.25 10.32 -8.44
CA HIS A 222 13.40 10.89 -7.71
C HIS A 222 13.84 10.04 -6.51
N TRP A 223 12.99 9.13 -6.04
CA TRP A 223 13.28 8.28 -4.88
C TRP A 223 12.73 6.88 -5.09
N ILE A 224 13.47 5.86 -4.66
CA ILE A 224 13.00 4.48 -4.66
C ILE A 224 13.62 3.75 -3.47
N LEU A 225 12.80 3.12 -2.62
CA LEU A 225 13.29 2.37 -1.45
C LEU A 225 14.22 3.18 -0.52
N ASN A 226 13.96 4.48 -0.35
CA ASN A 226 14.79 5.43 0.39
C ASN A 226 16.18 5.72 -0.22
N MET A 227 16.40 5.40 -1.49
CA MET A 227 17.56 5.87 -2.26
C MET A 227 17.10 6.97 -3.21
N GLU A 228 17.92 8.01 -3.34
CA GLU A 228 17.69 9.06 -4.32
C GLU A 228 18.10 8.58 -5.72
N ILE A 229 17.30 8.93 -6.73
CA ILE A 229 17.57 8.66 -8.13
C ILE A 229 18.04 9.96 -8.78
N VAL A 230 19.29 9.96 -9.24
CA VAL A 230 19.86 11.09 -10.00
C VAL A 230 20.04 10.70 -11.46
N ARG A 231 19.29 11.34 -12.36
CA ARG A 231 19.34 11.09 -13.80
C ARG A 231 20.30 12.05 -14.51
N ASN A 232 21.17 11.51 -15.35
CA ASN A 232 21.97 12.28 -16.30
C ASN A 232 21.73 11.72 -17.71
N ARG A 233 20.85 12.38 -18.47
CA ARG A 233 20.48 11.97 -19.84
C ARG A 233 21.66 11.99 -20.82
N PRO A 234 22.49 13.06 -20.89
CA PRO A 234 23.65 13.06 -21.80
C PRO A 234 24.64 11.92 -21.57
N ARG A 235 24.76 11.43 -20.34
CA ARG A 235 25.64 10.31 -19.98
C ARG A 235 24.92 8.96 -19.98
N HIS A 236 23.61 8.92 -20.23
CA HIS A 236 22.78 7.72 -20.12
C HIS A 236 22.99 6.99 -18.78
N THR A 237 22.95 7.73 -17.67
CA THR A 237 23.13 7.16 -16.33
C THR A 237 21.99 7.53 -15.38
N LEU A 238 21.63 6.57 -14.52
CA LEU A 238 20.82 6.76 -13.32
C LEU A 238 21.66 6.30 -12.11
N THR A 239 21.93 7.20 -11.18
CA THR A 239 22.68 6.91 -9.95
C THR A 239 21.72 6.74 -8.78
N LEU A 240 21.98 5.76 -7.93
CA LEU A 240 21.31 5.57 -6.65
C LEU A 240 22.22 6.06 -5.53
N THR A 241 21.77 7.04 -4.74
CA THR A 241 22.50 7.60 -3.59
C THR A 241 21.76 7.39 -2.27
#